data_AF-A0A942G3Y5-F1
#
_entry.id   AF-A0A942G3Y5-F1
#
_cell.length_a   1.000
_cell.length_b   1.000
_cell.length_c   1.000
_cell.angle_alpha   90.00
_cell.angle_beta   90.00
_cell.angle_gamma   90.00
#
_symmetry.space_group_name_H-M   'P 1'
#
loop_
_entity.id
_entity.type
_entity.pdbx_description
1 polymer ?
#
loop_
_entity_poly.entity_id
_entity_poly.type
_entity_poly.pdbx_seq_one_letter_code
_entity_poly.pdbx_strand_id
1 'polypeptide(L)'
;MSDMSDASNHLEVVHHEGYDPAINSLFVPAIKVHAGKPVYISGVTAAPVYHDHPHIPEDFDAIPLDAASQVALVFEHLDQALDAAGCRRQDVVMLTRFLVDVAGDQDVINKAQGEYFGDHLPTSTTVQIVRLATDPRLRLEIQAVAIAPE
;
A
#
# COMPACT_ATOMS: atom_id res chain seq x y z
N MET A 1 -20.75 1.80 28.06
CA MET A 1 -20.99 1.86 26.60
C MET A 1 -20.32 3.12 26.10
N SER A 2 -19.07 2.99 25.65
CA SER A 2 -18.31 4.08 25.04
C SER A 2 -18.79 4.25 23.60
N ASP A 3 -19.24 5.46 23.29
CA ASP A 3 -19.62 5.92 21.97
C ASP A 3 -18.40 5.81 21.03
N MET A 4 -18.45 4.93 20.03
CA MET A 4 -17.40 4.72 19.03
C MET A 4 -17.70 5.51 17.75
N SER A 5 -18.20 6.74 17.87
CA SER A 5 -18.63 7.56 16.73
C SER A 5 -17.62 8.62 16.27
N ASP A 6 -16.37 8.58 16.76
CA ASP A 6 -15.32 9.52 16.32
C ASP A 6 -14.29 8.83 15.41
N ALA A 7 -14.77 8.14 14.37
CA ALA A 7 -13.95 7.91 13.19
C ALA A 7 -13.83 9.27 12.47
N SER A 8 -12.79 10.01 12.84
CA SER A 8 -12.47 11.37 12.40
C SER A 8 -12.88 11.65 10.96
N ASN A 9 -13.80 12.59 10.79
CA ASN A 9 -14.47 13.01 9.56
C ASN A 9 -13.53 13.76 8.56
N HIS A 10 -12.24 13.40 8.53
CA HIS A 10 -11.22 14.11 7.76
C HIS A 10 -10.98 13.50 6.37
N LEU A 11 -11.49 12.29 6.10
CA LEU A 11 -11.49 11.65 4.79
C LEU A 11 -12.93 11.39 4.34
N GLU A 12 -13.24 11.65 3.08
CA GLU A 12 -14.51 11.36 2.43
C GLU A 12 -14.25 10.50 1.19
N VAL A 13 -14.78 9.28 1.17
CA VAL A 13 -14.81 8.46 -0.04
C VAL A 13 -15.82 9.05 -1.01
N VAL A 14 -15.37 9.38 -2.21
CA VAL A 14 -16.22 9.97 -3.25
C VAL A 14 -16.51 8.91 -4.30
N HIS A 15 -17.79 8.66 -4.52
CA HIS A 15 -18.29 7.84 -5.62
C HIS A 15 -18.97 8.70 -6.69
N HIS A 16 -19.09 8.16 -7.90
CA HIS A 16 -19.79 8.81 -9.01
C HIS A 16 -21.08 8.04 -9.36
N GLU A 17 -21.89 8.61 -10.27
CA GLU A 17 -23.06 7.94 -10.83
C GLU A 17 -22.68 6.57 -11.42
N GLY A 18 -23.37 5.50 -11.02
CA GLY A 18 -23.05 4.12 -11.42
C GLY A 18 -22.31 3.29 -10.36
N TYR A 19 -22.04 3.86 -9.18
CA TYR A 19 -21.54 3.08 -8.05
C TYR A 19 -22.53 1.99 -7.63
N ASP A 20 -22.02 0.77 -7.49
CA ASP A 20 -22.74 -0.39 -6.98
C ASP A 20 -21.94 -1.01 -5.81
N PRO A 21 -22.45 -0.95 -4.57
CA PRO A 21 -21.77 -1.52 -3.40
C PRO A 21 -21.67 -3.06 -3.43
N ALA A 22 -22.35 -3.74 -4.36
CA ALA A 22 -22.19 -5.17 -4.56
C ALA A 22 -20.93 -5.54 -5.37
N ILE A 23 -20.27 -4.57 -6.02
CA ILE A 23 -19.02 -4.79 -6.75
C ILE A 23 -17.88 -4.93 -5.74
N ASN A 24 -17.19 -6.08 -5.80
CA ASN A 24 -15.95 -6.28 -5.04
C ASN A 24 -14.81 -5.45 -5.65
N SER A 25 -14.57 -4.26 -5.08
CA SER A 25 -13.49 -3.37 -5.49
C SER A 25 -12.33 -3.39 -4.48
N LEU A 26 -11.12 -3.16 -4.97
CA LEU A 26 -9.90 -3.02 -4.15
C LEU A 26 -9.46 -1.56 -4.02
N PHE A 27 -10.21 -0.63 -4.61
CA PHE A 27 -9.94 0.79 -4.57
C PHE A 27 -11.23 1.60 -4.71
N VAL A 28 -11.17 2.87 -4.32
CA VAL A 28 -12.23 3.85 -4.57
C VAL A 28 -11.79 4.84 -5.65
N PRO A 29 -12.71 5.44 -6.42
CA PRO A 29 -12.33 6.31 -7.52
C PRO A 29 -11.74 7.65 -7.04
N ALA A 30 -12.13 8.12 -5.85
CA ALA A 30 -11.54 9.31 -5.23
C ALA A 30 -11.70 9.29 -3.71
N ILE A 31 -10.74 9.91 -3.02
CA ILE A 31 -10.83 10.28 -1.61
C ILE A 31 -10.60 11.79 -1.52
N LYS A 32 -11.50 12.49 -0.83
CA LYS A 32 -11.37 13.90 -0.50
C LYS A 32 -10.86 14.03 0.94
N VAL A 33 -9.84 14.87 1.12
CA VAL A 33 -9.22 15.15 2.43
C VAL A 33 -9.73 16.50 2.93
N HIS A 34 -10.32 16.53 4.12
CA HIS A 34 -10.85 17.74 4.77
C HIS A 34 -9.90 18.33 5.81
N ALA A 35 -9.09 17.50 6.47
CA ALA A 35 -8.13 17.90 7.50
C ALA A 35 -7.01 16.85 7.63
N GLY A 36 -5.97 17.13 8.43
CA GLY A 36 -4.84 16.22 8.63
C GLY A 36 -3.58 16.60 7.83
N LYS A 37 -2.48 15.88 8.07
CA LYS A 37 -1.16 16.18 7.49
C LYS A 37 -0.76 15.09 6.49
N PRO A 38 -0.36 15.44 5.25
CA PRO A 38 0.07 14.43 4.30
C PRO A 38 1.40 13.80 4.71
N VAL A 39 1.46 12.48 4.62
CA VAL A 39 2.65 11.65 4.80
C VAL A 39 2.95 10.98 3.47
N TYR A 40 4.12 11.29 2.91
CA TYR A 40 4.59 10.68 1.66
C TYR A 40 5.55 9.54 2.00
N ILE A 41 5.16 8.32 1.63
CA ILE A 41 5.93 7.12 1.93
C ILE A 41 6.64 6.70 0.64
N SER A 42 7.96 6.52 0.74
CA SER A 42 8.77 6.01 -0.38
C SER A 42 8.25 4.67 -0.89
N GLY A 43 8.73 4.25 -2.07
CA GLY A 43 8.47 2.91 -2.58
C GLY A 43 8.93 1.83 -1.59
N VAL A 44 7.99 1.00 -1.16
CA VAL A 44 8.21 -0.11 -0.25
C VAL A 44 8.27 -1.41 -1.05
N THR A 45 9.30 -2.22 -0.79
CA THR A 45 9.51 -3.52 -1.42
C THR A 45 9.65 -4.61 -0.34
N ALA A 46 9.92 -5.85 -0.75
CA ALA A 46 10.28 -6.93 0.17
C ALA A 46 11.74 -6.86 0.66
N ALA A 47 12.55 -5.92 0.17
CA ALA A 47 13.89 -5.68 0.70
C ALA A 47 13.83 -4.99 2.07
N PRO A 48 14.86 -5.11 2.92
CA PRO A 48 14.96 -4.35 4.15
C PRO A 48 14.77 -2.85 3.90
N VAL A 49 13.93 -2.19 4.72
CA VAL A 49 13.62 -0.75 4.59
C VAL A 49 14.89 0.10 4.62
N TYR A 50 15.83 -0.24 5.49
CA TYR A 50 17.15 0.36 5.56
C TYR A 50 18.21 -0.62 5.08
N HIS A 51 18.97 -0.22 4.06
CA HIS A 51 20.10 -0.95 3.51
C HIS A 51 21.13 0.05 2.96
N ASP A 52 22.36 -0.39 2.76
CA ASP A 52 23.45 0.49 2.33
C ASP A 52 23.40 0.84 0.84
N HIS A 53 23.94 2.01 0.53
CA HIS A 53 24.28 2.41 -0.85
C HIS A 53 25.78 2.75 -0.91
N PRO A 54 26.59 2.07 -1.74
CA PRO A 54 26.19 1.01 -2.67
C PRO A 54 25.66 -0.23 -1.96
N HIS A 55 24.77 -0.95 -2.64
CA HIS A 55 24.13 -2.17 -2.15
C HIS A 55 25.16 -3.22 -1.71
N ILE A 56 24.93 -3.81 -0.54
CA ILE A 56 25.60 -5.02 -0.06
C ILE A 56 24.72 -6.20 -0.51
N PRO A 57 25.14 -7.02 -1.50
CA PRO A 57 24.29 -8.05 -2.08
C PRO A 57 23.69 -9.04 -1.08
N GLU A 58 24.45 -9.38 -0.05
CA GLU A 58 24.07 -10.36 0.97
C GLU A 58 22.85 -9.91 1.80
N ASP A 59 22.58 -8.60 1.90
CA ASP A 59 21.41 -8.06 2.61
C ASP A 59 20.08 -8.45 1.93
N PHE A 60 20.15 -8.86 0.66
CA PHE A 60 18.99 -9.16 -0.17
C PHE A 60 18.79 -10.66 -0.43
N ASP A 61 19.66 -11.52 0.10
CA ASP A 61 19.59 -12.97 -0.12
C ASP A 61 18.34 -13.61 0.50
N ALA A 62 17.78 -12.98 1.53
CA ALA A 62 16.55 -13.43 2.19
C ALA A 62 15.27 -12.99 1.46
N ILE A 63 15.36 -12.17 0.40
CA ILE A 63 14.16 -11.74 -0.35
C ILE A 63 13.50 -12.98 -0.98
N PRO A 64 12.23 -13.27 -0.64
CA PRO A 64 11.53 -14.42 -1.19
C PRO A 64 11.27 -14.22 -2.69
N LEU A 65 11.20 -15.31 -3.47
CA LEU A 65 11.06 -15.24 -4.92
C LEU A 65 9.61 -15.16 -5.41
N ASP A 66 8.64 -15.46 -4.55
CA ASP A 66 7.22 -15.47 -4.90
C ASP A 66 6.52 -14.18 -4.47
N ALA A 67 5.50 -13.76 -5.24
CA ALA A 67 4.78 -12.52 -4.99
C ALA A 67 3.97 -12.53 -3.70
N ALA A 68 3.51 -13.70 -3.23
CA ALA A 68 2.69 -13.83 -2.03
C ALA A 68 3.49 -13.47 -0.77
N SER A 69 4.70 -14.03 -0.66
CA SER A 69 5.63 -13.71 0.42
C SER A 69 6.11 -12.27 0.34
N GLN A 70 6.40 -11.76 -0.87
CA GLN A 70 6.85 -10.37 -1.02
C GLN A 70 5.76 -9.35 -0.65
N VAL A 71 4.50 -9.56 -1.04
CA VAL A 71 3.43 -8.59 -0.72
C VAL A 71 3.15 -8.54 0.79
N ALA A 72 3.30 -9.65 1.50
CA ALA A 72 3.21 -9.66 2.97
C ALA A 72 4.30 -8.78 3.60
N LEU A 73 5.56 -8.91 3.15
CA LEU A 73 6.66 -8.07 3.61
C LEU A 73 6.48 -6.60 3.24
N VAL A 74 5.99 -6.31 2.03
CA VAL A 74 5.68 -4.93 1.61
C VAL A 74 4.68 -4.27 2.56
N PHE A 75 3.63 -4.97 2.96
CA PHE A 75 2.66 -4.42 3.89
C PHE A 75 3.17 -4.32 5.33
N GLU A 76 4.01 -5.26 5.78
CA GLU A 76 4.71 -5.14 7.07
C GLU A 76 5.62 -3.90 7.12
N HIS A 77 6.42 -3.70 6.08
CA HIS A 77 7.29 -2.52 5.95
C HIS A 77 6.49 -1.22 5.80
N LEU A 78 5.32 -1.27 5.14
CA LEU A 78 4.41 -0.13 5.06
C LEU A 78 3.84 0.23 6.44
N ASP A 79 3.40 -0.76 7.23
CA ASP A 79 2.95 -0.54 8.61
C ASP A 79 4.07 0.11 9.46
N GLN A 80 5.33 -0.32 9.32
CA GLN A 80 6.47 0.31 10.02
C GLN A 80 6.60 1.81 9.69
N ALA A 81 6.48 2.18 8.42
CA ALA A 81 6.55 3.58 7.99
C ALA A 81 5.34 4.41 8.45
N LEU A 82 4.14 3.81 8.41
CA LEU A 82 2.91 4.44 8.90
C LEU A 82 3.00 4.69 10.41
N ASP A 83 3.37 3.67 11.19
CA ASP A 83 3.49 3.76 12.64
C ASP A 83 4.51 4.83 13.05
N ALA A 84 5.66 4.88 12.36
CA ALA A 84 6.68 5.92 12.59
C ALA A 84 6.18 7.34 12.29
N ALA A 85 5.20 7.47 11.39
CA ALA A 85 4.56 8.74 11.04
C ALA A 85 3.32 9.06 11.90
N GLY A 86 2.94 8.19 12.84
CA GLY A 86 1.72 8.34 13.63
C GLY A 86 0.43 8.02 12.85
N CYS A 87 0.55 7.29 11.75
CA CYS A 87 -0.55 6.82 10.92
C CYS A 87 -0.86 5.34 11.19
N ARG A 88 -1.98 4.88 10.65
CA ARG A 88 -2.37 3.47 10.50
C ARG A 88 -2.76 3.23 9.04
N ARG A 89 -3.00 1.97 8.67
CA ARG A 89 -3.43 1.63 7.29
C ARG A 89 -4.71 2.32 6.82
N GLN A 90 -5.62 2.69 7.74
CA GLN A 90 -6.85 3.44 7.43
C GLN A 90 -6.58 4.88 6.99
N ASP A 91 -5.38 5.40 7.27
CA ASP A 91 -4.98 6.74 6.91
C ASP A 91 -4.38 6.79 5.49
N VAL A 92 -4.12 5.64 4.86
CA VAL A 92 -3.60 5.55 3.49
C VAL A 92 -4.69 5.96 2.50
N VAL A 93 -4.43 7.00 1.71
CA VAL A 93 -5.38 7.53 0.72
C VAL A 93 -5.04 7.16 -0.72
N MET A 94 -3.78 6.81 -1.00
CA MET A 94 -3.33 6.49 -2.34
C MET A 94 -2.23 5.44 -2.34
N LEU A 95 -2.34 4.50 -3.29
CA LEU A 95 -1.31 3.54 -3.64
C LEU A 95 -0.91 3.68 -5.12
N THR A 96 0.39 3.65 -5.38
CA THR A 96 0.94 3.38 -6.71
C THR A 96 1.71 2.08 -6.65
N ARG A 97 1.25 1.08 -7.42
CA ARG A 97 1.75 -0.29 -7.41
C ARG A 97 2.52 -0.57 -8.70
N PHE A 98 3.78 -0.95 -8.58
CA PHE A 98 4.64 -1.32 -9.70
C PHE A 98 4.92 -2.82 -9.65
N LEU A 99 4.47 -3.56 -10.66
CA LEU A 99 4.62 -5.01 -10.73
C LEU A 99 5.53 -5.38 -11.90
N VAL A 100 6.37 -6.40 -11.73
CA VAL A 100 7.18 -6.95 -12.83
C VAL A 100 6.35 -7.86 -13.74
N ASP A 101 5.41 -8.62 -13.17
CA ASP A 101 4.51 -9.55 -13.87
C ASP A 101 3.08 -9.39 -13.38
N VAL A 102 2.31 -8.49 -14.01
CA VAL A 102 0.91 -8.26 -13.65
C VAL A 102 0.06 -9.49 -13.95
N ALA A 103 0.32 -10.20 -15.05
CA ALA A 103 -0.48 -11.36 -15.43
C ALA A 103 -0.34 -12.52 -14.43
N GLY A 104 0.86 -12.73 -13.89
CA GLY A 104 1.14 -13.78 -12.92
C GLY A 104 0.81 -13.43 -11.47
N ASP A 105 0.98 -12.17 -11.06
CA ASP A 105 1.00 -11.80 -9.64
C ASP A 105 -0.21 -10.98 -9.16
N GLN A 106 -0.98 -10.38 -10.08
CA GLN A 106 -1.99 -9.40 -9.69
C GLN A 106 -3.03 -9.96 -8.72
N ASP A 107 -3.52 -11.17 -8.94
CA ASP A 107 -4.59 -11.75 -8.14
C ASP A 107 -4.16 -12.06 -6.70
N VAL A 108 -2.92 -12.54 -6.51
CA VAL A 108 -2.39 -12.81 -5.18
C VAL A 108 -2.09 -11.51 -4.42
N ILE A 109 -1.58 -10.49 -5.11
CA ILE A 109 -1.35 -9.16 -4.55
C ILE A 109 -2.69 -8.49 -4.18
N ASN A 110 -3.68 -8.60 -5.04
CA ASN A 110 -5.03 -8.08 -4.83
C ASN A 110 -5.71 -8.73 -3.61
N LYS A 111 -5.58 -10.05 -3.45
CA LYS A 111 -6.07 -10.75 -2.27
C LYS A 111 -5.42 -10.23 -1.00
N ALA A 112 -4.08 -10.15 -0.97
CA ALA A 112 -3.35 -9.63 0.18
C ALA A 112 -3.72 -8.17 0.49
N GLN A 113 -3.92 -7.33 -0.53
CA GLN A 113 -4.36 -5.94 -0.35
C GLN A 113 -5.74 -5.87 0.31
N GLY A 114 -6.70 -6.67 -0.16
CA GLY A 114 -8.04 -6.74 0.43
C GLY A 114 -7.99 -7.20 1.89
N GLU A 115 -7.20 -8.23 2.20
CA GLU A 115 -6.99 -8.71 3.58
C GLU A 115 -6.32 -7.65 4.47
N TYR A 116 -5.35 -6.91 3.92
CA TYR A 116 -4.61 -5.89 4.66
C TYR A 116 -5.49 -4.68 5.00
N PHE A 117 -6.20 -4.10 4.04
CA PHE A 117 -6.99 -2.89 4.29
C PHE A 117 -8.41 -3.15 4.84
N GLY A 118 -8.96 -4.36 4.65
CA GLY A 118 -10.31 -4.70 5.10
C GLY A 118 -11.37 -3.81 4.44
N ASP A 119 -12.18 -3.13 5.25
CA ASP A 119 -13.25 -2.25 4.78
C ASP A 119 -12.74 -0.89 4.25
N HIS A 120 -11.49 -0.52 4.55
CA HIS A 120 -10.89 0.70 4.02
C HIS A 120 -10.33 0.45 2.62
N LEU A 121 -10.56 1.35 1.67
CA LEU A 121 -10.06 1.19 0.30
C LEU A 121 -9.37 2.48 -0.15
N PRO A 122 -8.04 2.48 -0.35
CA PRO A 122 -7.35 3.65 -0.90
C PRO A 122 -7.65 3.82 -2.39
N THR A 123 -7.33 4.99 -2.95
CA THR A 123 -7.18 5.10 -4.41
C THR A 123 -5.99 4.26 -4.86
N SER A 124 -6.03 3.68 -6.06
CA SER A 124 -4.96 2.78 -6.51
C SER A 124 -4.67 2.92 -8.00
N THR A 125 -3.39 2.89 -8.34
CA THR A 125 -2.89 2.70 -9.71
C THR A 125 -1.99 1.48 -9.75
N THR A 126 -2.08 0.69 -10.83
CA THR A 126 -1.14 -0.39 -11.11
C THR A 126 -0.54 -0.27 -12.49
N VAL A 127 0.77 -0.44 -12.58
CA VAL A 127 1.49 -0.51 -13.85
C VAL A 127 2.44 -1.71 -13.85
N GLN A 128 2.58 -2.32 -15.03
CA GLN A 128 3.65 -3.29 -15.26
C GLN A 128 4.93 -2.55 -15.63
N ILE A 129 6.05 -2.93 -15.02
CA ILE A 129 7.39 -2.41 -15.26
C ILE A 129 8.35 -3.53 -15.64
N VAL A 130 9.51 -3.18 -16.19
CA VAL A 130 10.50 -4.17 -16.65
C VAL A 130 11.38 -4.73 -15.54
N ARG A 131 11.63 -3.95 -14.47
CA ARG A 131 12.42 -4.35 -13.29
C ARG A 131 12.34 -3.29 -12.19
N LEU A 132 12.62 -3.71 -10.95
CA LEU A 132 12.80 -2.84 -9.79
C LEU A 132 14.28 -2.47 -9.59
N ALA A 133 14.53 -1.40 -8.82
CA ALA A 133 15.86 -0.83 -8.68
C ALA A 133 16.76 -1.58 -7.68
N THR A 134 16.18 -2.11 -6.61
CA THR A 134 16.94 -2.65 -5.46
C THR A 134 17.60 -3.99 -5.75
N ASP A 135 16.82 -4.98 -6.20
CA ASP A 135 17.31 -6.34 -6.45
C ASP A 135 16.45 -7.04 -7.53
N PRO A 136 17.02 -7.86 -8.43
CA PRO A 136 16.28 -8.57 -9.48
C PRO A 136 15.27 -9.61 -8.96
N ARG A 137 15.35 -10.03 -7.70
CA ARG A 137 14.36 -10.94 -7.09
C ARG A 137 13.01 -10.26 -6.85
N LEU A 138 12.99 -8.93 -6.75
CA LEU A 138 11.78 -8.18 -6.44
C LEU A 138 10.76 -8.24 -7.58
N ARG A 139 9.49 -8.43 -7.20
CA ARG A 139 8.33 -8.53 -8.10
C ARG A 139 7.37 -7.35 -7.97
N LEU A 140 7.38 -6.68 -6.82
CA LEU A 140 6.45 -5.62 -6.44
C LEU A 140 7.16 -4.48 -5.70
N GLU A 141 6.76 -3.25 -6.01
CA GLU A 141 7.00 -2.06 -5.18
C GLU A 141 5.68 -1.29 -5.01
N ILE A 142 5.41 -0.81 -3.79
CA ILE A 142 4.24 0.02 -3.48
C ILE A 142 4.71 1.35 -2.90
N GLN A 143 4.37 2.45 -3.58
CA GLN A 143 4.44 3.79 -3.00
C GLN A 143 3.08 4.13 -2.39
N ALA A 144 3.07 4.77 -1.22
CA ALA A 144 1.84 5.16 -0.54
C ALA A 144 1.84 6.64 -0.16
N VAL A 145 0.64 7.23 -0.10
CA VAL A 145 0.39 8.51 0.57
C VAL A 145 -0.67 8.26 1.63
N ALA A 146 -0.42 8.76 2.84
CA ALA A 146 -1.35 8.73 3.95
C ALA A 146 -1.65 10.13 4.47
N ILE A 147 -2.71 10.29 5.25
CA ILE A 147 -3.07 11.53 5.93
C ILE A 147 -3.05 11.27 7.44
N ALA A 148 -2.03 11.77 8.12
CA ALA A 148 -1.97 11.67 9.58
C ALA A 148 -3.09 12.50 10.21
N PRO A 149 -3.85 11.95 11.17
CA PRO A 149 -4.81 12.72 11.94
C PRO A 149 -4.11 13.85 12.73
N GLU A 150 -4.84 14.92 13.03
CA GLU A 150 -4.30 16.10 13.73
C GLU A 150 -3.94 15.87 15.20
#